data_AF-A0A0K1EIY5-F1
#
_entry.id   AF-A0A0K1EIY5-F1
#
_cell.length_a   1.000
_cell.length_b   1.000
_cell.length_c   1.000
_cell.angle_alpha   90.00
_cell.angle_beta   90.00
_cell.angle_gamma   90.00
#
_symmetry.space_group_name_H-M   'P 1'
#
loop_
_entity.id
_entity.type
_entity.pdbx_description
1 polymer ?
#
loop_
_entity_poly.entity_id
_entity_poly.type
_entity_poly.pdbx_seq_one_letter_code
_entity_poly.pdbx_strand_id
1 'polypeptide(L)'
;MDTKELAPHVLRALFDLQSEGALVNLQVLTDLLRVRRGDIRKVITSLHREGYVDALHMRLTLRGYALGAAFARSELRALRRVSGAASTAAA
;
A
#
# COMPACT_ATOMS: atom_id res chain seq x y z
N MET A 1 -8.26 -5.47 -8.45
CA MET A 1 -7.85 -5.41 -7.04
C MET A 1 -8.82 -4.46 -6.35
N ASP A 2 -9.45 -4.87 -5.25
CA ASP A 2 -10.33 -3.98 -4.50
C ASP A 2 -9.48 -3.00 -3.69
N THR A 3 -9.72 -1.71 -3.90
CA THR A 3 -9.06 -0.59 -3.21
C THR A 3 -9.20 -0.70 -1.69
N LYS A 4 -10.33 -1.26 -1.21
CA LYS A 4 -10.61 -1.47 0.22
C LYS A 4 -9.72 -2.54 0.84
N GLU A 5 -9.43 -3.60 0.09
CA GLU A 5 -8.51 -4.66 0.54
C GLU A 5 -7.06 -4.16 0.57
N LEU A 6 -6.68 -3.25 -0.33
CA LEU A 6 -5.31 -2.74 -0.44
C LEU A 6 -4.94 -1.71 0.64
N ALA A 7 -5.91 -0.96 1.16
CA ALA A 7 -5.67 0.11 2.13
C ALA A 7 -4.95 -0.33 3.42
N PRO A 8 -5.36 -1.42 4.12
CA PRO A 8 -4.64 -1.92 5.29
C PRO A 8 -3.18 -2.27 5.01
N HIS A 9 -2.90 -2.84 3.84
CA HIS A 9 -1.52 -3.17 3.44
C HIS A 9 -0.67 -1.93 3.18
N VAL A 10 -1.24 -0.91 2.54
CA VAL A 10 -0.55 0.37 2.30
C VAL A 10 -0.25 1.07 3.62
N LEU A 11 -1.19 1.11 4.56
CA LEU A 11 -0.99 1.70 5.88
C LEU A 11 0.08 0.96 6.69
N ARG A 12 0.06 -0.37 6.69
CA ARG A 12 1.09 -1.19 7.33
C ARG A 12 2.47 -0.96 6.71
N ALA A 13 2.58 -1.01 5.38
CA ALA A 13 3.84 -0.81 4.68
C ALA A 13 4.43 0.59 4.94
N LEU A 14 3.60 1.64 4.94
CA LEU A 14 4.02 2.99 5.29
C LEU A 14 4.50 3.08 6.74
N PHE A 15 3.81 2.39 7.67
CA PHE A 15 4.18 2.36 9.07
C PHE A 15 5.54 1.67 9.26
N ASP A 16 5.75 0.50 8.65
CA ASP A 16 7.01 -0.24 8.74
C ASP A 16 8.18 0.64 8.21
N LEU A 17 8.02 1.20 7.02
CA LEU A 17 9.04 2.06 6.40
C LEU A 17 9.32 3.34 7.20
N GLN A 18 8.30 4.01 7.75
CA GLN A 18 8.52 5.19 8.58
C GLN A 18 9.16 4.86 9.92
N SER A 19 8.84 3.72 10.51
CA SER A 19 9.44 3.26 11.77
C SER A 19 10.94 3.01 11.63
N GLU A 20 11.37 2.62 10.43
CA GLU A 20 12.77 2.45 10.05
C GLU A 20 13.45 3.75 9.59
N GLY A 21 12.72 4.87 9.52
CA GLY A 21 13.24 6.15 9.02
C GLY A 21 13.49 6.18 7.51
N ALA A 22 12.90 5.26 6.75
CA ALA A 22 13.09 5.16 5.31
C ALA A 22 12.34 6.27 4.55
N LEU A 23 12.93 6.72 3.42
CA LEU A 23 12.26 7.61 2.49
C LEU A 23 11.27 6.82 1.64
N VAL A 24 9.99 7.22 1.65
CA VAL A 24 8.93 6.52 0.92
C VAL A 24 8.46 7.33 -0.28
N ASN A 25 8.29 6.64 -1.41
CA ASN A 25 7.61 7.16 -2.58
C ASN A 25 6.70 6.07 -3.19
N LEU A 26 5.92 6.44 -4.21
CA LEU A 26 5.00 5.49 -4.86
C LEU A 26 5.71 4.28 -5.47
N GLN A 27 6.96 4.43 -5.93
CA GLN A 27 7.72 3.34 -6.53
C GLN A 27 8.11 2.32 -5.47
N VAL A 28 8.63 2.76 -4.32
CA VAL A 28 8.95 1.90 -3.18
C VAL A 28 7.74 1.05 -2.76
N LEU A 29 6.55 1.66 -2.65
CA LEU A 29 5.34 0.92 -2.32
C LEU A 29 4.92 -0.07 -3.41
N THR A 30 5.10 0.29 -4.69
CA THR A 30 4.81 -0.57 -5.85
C THR A 30 5.69 -1.82 -5.80
N ASP A 31 6.98 -1.64 -5.53
CA ASP A 31 7.96 -2.71 -5.50
C ASP A 31 7.77 -3.61 -4.27
N LEU A 32 7.48 -3.01 -3.11
CA LEU A 32 7.25 -3.72 -1.86
C LEU A 32 5.97 -4.56 -1.90
N LEU A 33 4.85 -3.95 -2.32
CA LEU A 33 3.54 -4.63 -2.33
C LEU A 33 3.31 -5.45 -3.61
N ARG A 34 4.15 -5.30 -4.63
CA ARG A 34 4.01 -5.92 -5.96
C ARG A 34 2.63 -5.64 -6.58
N VAL A 35 2.15 -4.41 -6.40
CA VAL A 35 0.87 -3.92 -6.93
C VAL A 35 1.12 -2.82 -7.96
N ARG A 36 0.22 -2.69 -8.95
CA ARG A 36 0.33 -1.63 -9.98
C ARG A 36 0.33 -0.24 -9.33
N ARG A 37 1.25 0.61 -9.78
CA ARG A 37 1.40 2.00 -9.30
C ARG A 37 0.10 2.81 -9.34
N GLY A 38 -0.75 2.58 -10.34
CA GLY A 38 -2.05 3.24 -10.47
C GLY A 38 -3.02 2.91 -9.33
N ASP A 39 -3.02 1.68 -8.84
CA ASP A 39 -3.89 1.24 -7.74
C ASP A 39 -3.39 1.79 -6.40
N ILE A 40 -2.07 1.76 -6.18
CA ILE A 40 -1.46 2.39 -5.00
C ILE A 40 -1.76 3.88 -4.97
N ARG A 41 -1.63 4.58 -6.11
CA ARG A 41 -1.97 6.01 -6.19
C ARG A 41 -3.42 6.26 -5.78
N LYS A 42 -4.38 5.48 -6.29
CA LYS A 42 -5.80 5.62 -5.93
C LYS A 42 -6.03 5.44 -4.42
N VAL A 43 -5.41 4.42 -3.82
CA VAL A 43 -5.50 4.18 -2.37
C VAL A 43 -4.90 5.34 -1.58
N ILE A 44 -3.69 5.79 -1.90
CA ILE A 44 -3.03 6.93 -1.25
C ILE A 44 -3.91 8.18 -1.34
N THR A 45 -4.52 8.45 -2.50
CA THR A 45 -5.44 9.57 -2.67
C THR A 45 -6.68 9.45 -1.78
N SER A 46 -7.27 8.26 -1.65
CA SER A 46 -8.41 8.05 -0.73
C SER A 46 -8.00 8.27 0.72
N LEU A 47 -6.92 7.62 1.17
CA LEU A 47 -6.40 7.74 2.53
C LEU A 47 -6.00 9.18 2.88
N HIS A 48 -5.55 9.97 1.90
CA HIS A 48 -5.27 11.38 2.09
C HIS A 48 -6.52 12.21 2.32
N ARG A 49 -7.57 12.00 1.52
CA ARG A 49 -8.87 12.65 1.70
C ARG A 49 -9.50 12.29 3.06
N GLU A 50 -9.26 11.08 3.54
CA GLU A 50 -9.72 10.61 4.85
C GLU A 50 -8.83 11.08 6.02
N GLY A 51 -7.67 11.70 5.74
CA GLY A 51 -6.78 12.27 6.74
C GLY A 51 -5.83 11.26 7.42
N TYR A 52 -5.61 10.09 6.83
CA TYR A 52 -4.67 9.08 7.34
C TYR A 52 -3.27 9.22 6.76
N VAL A 53 -3.15 9.75 5.54
CA VAL A 53 -1.88 9.94 4.85
C VAL A 53 -1.75 11.39 4.40
N ASP A 54 -0.58 11.98 4.57
CA ASP A 54 -0.18 13.16 3.82
C ASP A 54 0.47 12.69 2.51
N ALA A 55 -0.29 12.77 1.41
CA ALA A 55 0.17 12.29 0.11
C ALA A 55 1.27 13.16 -0.52
N LEU A 56 1.37 14.43 -0.11
CA LEU A 56 2.41 15.33 -0.61
C LEU A 56 3.78 14.94 -0.04
N HIS A 57 3.80 14.57 1.23
CA HIS A 57 5.02 14.15 1.92
C HIS A 57 5.21 12.63 1.98
N MET A 58 4.25 11.85 1.49
CA MET A 58 4.24 10.38 1.58
C MET A 58 4.42 9.86 3.02
N ARG A 59 3.73 10.50 3.96
CA ARG A 59 3.84 10.20 5.41
C ARG A 59 2.48 9.92 6.01
N LEU A 60 2.43 9.04 6.99
CA LEU A 60 1.24 8.84 7.81
C LEU A 60 1.02 10.06 8.70
N THR A 61 -0.24 10.47 8.84
CA THR A 61 -0.67 11.33 9.95
C THR A 61 -0.68 10.52 11.24
N LEU A 62 -0.88 11.17 12.40
CA LEU A 62 -0.98 10.45 13.67
C LEU A 62 -2.08 9.36 13.65
N ARG A 63 -3.21 9.63 13.01
CA ARG A 63 -4.32 8.66 12.86
C ARG A 63 -3.93 7.49 11.97
N GLY A 64 -3.32 7.77 10.82
CA GLY A 64 -2.83 6.73 9.92
C GLY A 64 -1.73 5.88 10.56
N TYR A 65 -0.86 6.50 11.35
CA TYR A 65 0.20 5.83 12.08
C TYR A 65 -0.35 4.84 13.11
N ALA A 66 -1.35 5.25 13.89
CA ALA A 66 -2.02 4.35 14.85
C ALA A 66 -2.67 3.14 14.15
N LEU A 67 -3.33 3.35 12.99
CA LEU A 67 -3.91 2.25 12.21
C LEU A 67 -2.83 1.34 11.61
N GLY A 68 -1.77 1.91 11.03
CA GLY A 68 -0.64 1.15 10.50
C GLY A 68 0.02 0.28 11.57
N ALA A 69 0.22 0.83 12.78
CA ALA A 69 0.75 0.09 13.93
C ALA A 69 -0.16 -1.05 14.39
N ALA A 70 -1.49 -0.87 14.33
CA ALA A 70 -2.45 -1.93 14.64
C ALA A 70 -2.40 -3.05 13.58
N PHE A 71 -2.32 -2.69 12.30
CA PHE A 71 -2.22 -3.65 11.21
C PHE A 71 -0.88 -4.39 11.17
N ALA A 72 0.22 -3.78 11.64
CA ALA A 72 1.51 -4.45 11.74
C ALA A 72 1.46 -5.68 12.66
N ARG A 73 0.62 -5.65 13.69
CA ARG A 73 0.39 -6.77 14.63
C ARG A 73 -0.68 -7.76 14.16
N SER A 74 -1.32 -7.51 13.02
CA SER A 74 -2.46 -8.28 12.54
C SER A 74 -2.09 -9.16 11.34
N GLU A 75 -2.70 -10.34 11.26
CA GLU A 75 -2.61 -11.21 10.08
C GLU A 75 -3.50 -10.66 8.96
N LEU A 76 -2.91 -9.80 8.12
CA LEU A 76 -3.59 -9.35 6.92
C LEU A 76 -3.60 -10.46 5.86
N ARG A 77 -4.75 -10.68 5.24
CA ARG A 77 -4.88 -11.62 4.12
C ARG A 77 -3.89 -11.26 3.01
N ALA A 78 -3.18 -12.24 2.47
CA ALA A 78 -2.23 -11.97 1.39
C ALA A 78 -2.91 -11.28 0.19
N LEU A 79 -2.28 -10.21 -0.31
CA LEU A 79 -2.66 -9.58 -1.56
C LEU A 79 -2.55 -10.61 -2.68
N ARG A 80 -3.69 -11.01 -3.24
CA ARG A 80 -3.73 -12.02 -4.32
C ARG A 80 -3.00 -11.47 -5.54
N ARG A 81 -1.83 -12.00 -5.89
CA ARG A 81 -1.14 -11.57 -7.13
C ARG A 81 -2.06 -11.80 -8.32
N VAL A 82 -2.20 -10.78 -9.16
CA VAL A 82 -2.78 -10.97 -10.49
C VAL A 82 -1.84 -11.89 -11.25
N SER A 83 -2.30 -13.09 -11.59
CA SER A 83 -1.62 -13.98 -12.52
C SER A 83 -1.48 -13.26 -13.85
N GLY A 84 -0.26 -12.88 -14.20
CA GLY A 84 0.07 -12.35 -15.52
C GLY A 84 0.25 -13.51 -16.48
N ALA A 85 -0.79 -13.78 -17.28
CA ALA A 85 -0.78 -14.44 -18.59
C ALA A 85 -0.08 -15.82 -18.70
N ALA A 86 -0.88 -16.88 -18.59
CA ALA A 86 -0.71 -18.03 -19.47
C ALA A 86 -1.45 -17.76 -20.80
N SER A 87 -0.85 -18.21 -21.90
CA SER A 87 -1.33 -18.29 -23.29
C SER A 87 -1.18 -17.07 -24.21
N THR A 88 -0.15 -17.11 -25.04
CA THR A 88 -0.35 -17.14 -26.50
C THR A 88 0.48 -18.29 -27.09
N ALA A 89 -0.16 -19.06 -27.94
CA ALA A 89 0.30 -20.27 -28.60
C ALA A 89 1.52 -20.07 -29.51
N ALA A 90 2.28 -21.14 -29.71
CA ALA A 90 3.02 -21.40 -30.94
C ALA A 90 2.76 -22.86 -31.32
N ALA A 91 2.05 -23.02 -32.44
CA ALA A 91 1.88 -24.26 -33.18
C ALA A 91 3.11 -24.56 -34.03
#